data_AF-A0A9D7LMH9-F1
#
_entry.id   AF-A0A9D7LMH9-F1
#
_cell.length_a   1.000
_cell.length_b   1.000
_cell.length_c   1.000
_cell.angle_alpha   90.00
_cell.angle_beta   90.00
_cell.angle_gamma   90.00
#
_symmetry.space_group_name_H-M   'P 1'
#
loop_
_entity.id
_entity.type
_entity.pdbx_description
1 polymer ?
#
loop_
_entity_poly.entity_id
_entity_poly.type
_entity_poly.pdbx_seq_one_letter_code
_entity_poly.pdbx_strand_id
1 'polypeptide(L)'
;MNPIAKRRPVTVSRLLAPLKQFLTRLGVGTGHEIRLRSNYRLGDAKVRVSFDRVPIEITLGQDDKKLHLYPETRIDERGKPNRTGNFVIVDPAAQPGRINGFLRLTPKSWISLGAGDRVQQAVFNYPDAVDEEHLVIIHGPESLVFRNLSDAGATIGRFASDARGTREGSYRRLREIFGGPIEQLPADEALALIEKVNEVMRQEAYRPHSDWGLPGGLVMLPGSLTPILVADLHAQVDNLLTVLSQNAFLDALEDGSAALIILGDAVHCEEDGKLREMDSSMLMMDLIFRLKLRFPQQVFYIRGNHDSFTEDIAKDGVPQACCGPGNWSLAGAMPIARPWRISIAFCPLWSPPPILSRVMQRRRKRM
;
A
#
# COMPACT_ATOMS: atom_id res chain seq x y z
N MET A 1 -38.10 29.48 51.39
CA MET A 1 -38.55 28.62 50.28
C MET A 1 -37.31 28.06 49.60
N ASN A 2 -37.12 26.74 49.61
CA ASN A 2 -35.92 26.07 49.09
C ASN A 2 -36.40 24.79 48.37
N PRO A 3 -36.21 24.62 47.04
CA PRO A 3 -36.63 23.38 46.40
C PRO A 3 -35.49 22.37 46.38
N ILE A 4 -35.72 21.24 47.06
CA ILE A 4 -34.88 20.05 47.03
C ILE A 4 -35.10 19.34 45.67
N ALA A 5 -34.07 19.33 44.83
CA ALA A 5 -34.07 18.60 43.57
C ALA A 5 -33.92 17.08 43.81
N LYS A 6 -34.94 16.30 43.43
CA LYS A 6 -34.91 14.83 43.42
C LYS A 6 -33.90 14.33 42.38
N ARG A 7 -32.82 13.67 42.81
CA ARG A 7 -31.92 12.91 41.93
C ARG A 7 -32.58 11.58 41.54
N ARG A 8 -32.74 11.34 40.24
CA ARG A 8 -33.18 10.04 39.67
C ARG A 8 -32.05 9.00 39.83
N PRO A 9 -32.36 7.73 40.16
CA PRO A 9 -31.32 6.71 40.27
C PRO A 9 -30.81 6.34 38.88
N VAL A 10 -29.49 6.43 38.69
CA VAL A 10 -28.82 5.97 37.47
C VAL A 10 -28.75 4.45 37.53
N THR A 11 -29.54 3.79 36.69
CA THR A 11 -29.53 2.33 36.57
C THR A 11 -28.21 1.87 35.92
N VAL A 12 -27.53 0.92 36.56
CA VAL A 12 -26.23 0.34 36.16
C VAL A 12 -26.21 -0.16 34.69
N SER A 13 -27.38 -0.44 34.11
CA SER A 13 -27.56 -0.81 32.70
C SER A 13 -27.12 0.26 31.70
N ARG A 14 -27.16 1.56 32.04
CA ARG A 14 -26.74 2.65 31.13
C ARG A 14 -25.24 2.88 31.09
N LEU A 15 -24.51 2.50 32.13
CA LEU A 15 -23.03 2.57 32.18
C LEU A 15 -22.37 1.41 31.42
N LEU A 16 -23.08 0.30 31.24
CA LEU A 16 -22.59 -0.88 30.52
C LEU A 16 -22.89 -0.86 29.01
N ALA A 17 -23.78 -0.01 28.53
CA ALA A 17 -24.13 0.06 27.11
C ALA A 17 -22.95 0.41 26.18
N PRO A 18 -22.09 1.41 26.50
CA PRO A 18 -20.90 1.70 25.68
C PRO A 18 -19.90 0.55 25.71
N LEU A 19 -19.73 -0.10 26.87
CA LEU A 19 -18.85 -1.25 27.04
C LEU A 19 -19.35 -2.47 26.26
N LYS A 20 -20.67 -2.69 26.21
CA LYS A 20 -21.30 -3.77 25.44
C LYS A 20 -21.21 -3.50 23.94
N GLN A 21 -21.33 -2.24 23.50
CA GLN A 21 -21.07 -1.82 22.11
C GLN A 21 -19.60 -1.99 21.72
N PHE A 22 -18.68 -1.69 22.63
CA PHE A 22 -17.24 -1.88 22.43
C PHE A 22 -16.87 -3.37 22.38
N LEU A 23 -17.41 -4.19 23.29
CA LEU A 23 -17.21 -5.65 23.32
C LEU A 23 -17.88 -6.37 22.12
N THR A 24 -19.01 -5.87 21.63
CA THR A 24 -19.64 -6.39 20.40
C THR A 24 -18.93 -5.93 19.12
N ARG A 25 -18.27 -4.77 19.12
CA ARG A 25 -17.33 -4.32 18.07
C ARG A 25 -16.01 -5.11 18.07
N LEU A 26 -15.55 -5.59 19.23
CA LEU A 26 -14.36 -6.45 19.41
C LEU A 26 -14.55 -7.93 18.98
N GLY A 27 -15.64 -8.27 18.28
CA GLY A 27 -15.82 -9.64 17.75
C GLY A 27 -16.23 -10.71 18.79
N VAL A 28 -16.43 -10.36 20.06
CA VAL A 28 -16.90 -11.30 21.09
C VAL A 28 -18.43 -11.48 20.98
N GLY A 29 -18.89 -12.72 20.83
CA GLY A 29 -20.31 -13.09 20.74
C GLY A 29 -20.56 -14.41 20.00
N THR A 30 -21.70 -15.06 20.24
CA THR A 30 -22.15 -16.26 19.52
C THR A 30 -22.68 -15.86 18.14
N GLY A 31 -21.87 -16.07 17.10
CA GLY A 31 -22.27 -15.95 15.70
C GLY A 31 -22.49 -17.33 15.11
N HIS A 32 -23.41 -17.44 14.15
CA HIS A 32 -23.70 -18.69 13.47
C HIS A 32 -22.58 -19.00 12.49
N GLU A 33 -21.94 -20.16 12.66
CA GLU A 33 -20.97 -20.64 11.68
C GLU A 33 -21.72 -21.25 10.51
N ILE A 34 -21.44 -20.75 9.30
CA ILE A 34 -22.08 -21.23 8.09
C ILE A 34 -21.07 -21.80 7.12
N ARG A 35 -21.50 -22.84 6.42
CA ARG A 35 -20.77 -23.38 5.29
C ARG A 35 -21.33 -22.79 4.00
N LEU A 36 -20.66 -21.81 3.40
CA LEU A 36 -21.06 -21.24 2.10
C LEU A 36 -21.11 -22.35 1.02
N ARG A 37 -22.33 -22.74 0.63
CA ARG A 37 -22.62 -23.65 -0.49
C ARG A 37 -23.37 -22.92 -1.61
N SER A 38 -24.16 -21.92 -1.24
CA SER A 38 -24.92 -21.00 -2.08
C SER A 38 -24.81 -19.60 -1.50
N ASN A 39 -25.43 -18.63 -2.17
CA ASN A 39 -25.61 -17.29 -1.61
C ASN A 39 -26.41 -17.36 -0.31
N TYR A 40 -25.99 -16.59 0.68
CA TYR A 40 -26.55 -16.52 2.02
C TYR A 40 -26.88 -15.06 2.34
N ARG A 41 -28.18 -14.77 2.54
CA ARG A 41 -28.64 -13.43 2.93
C ARG A 41 -28.37 -13.21 4.42
N LEU A 42 -27.63 -12.16 4.74
CA LEU A 42 -27.32 -11.75 6.10
C LEU A 42 -28.55 -11.08 6.72
N GLY A 43 -28.94 -11.55 7.91
CA GLY A 43 -29.86 -10.84 8.80
C GLY A 43 -29.09 -10.06 9.87
N ASP A 44 -29.75 -9.76 10.99
CA ASP A 44 -29.18 -8.95 12.08
C ASP A 44 -28.12 -9.69 12.91
N ALA A 45 -28.07 -11.02 12.77
CA ALA A 45 -27.15 -11.87 13.50
C ALA A 45 -25.75 -11.88 12.87
N LYS A 46 -24.73 -12.04 13.71
CA LYS A 46 -23.34 -12.25 13.26
C LYS A 46 -23.21 -13.61 12.58
N VAL A 47 -22.55 -13.63 11.44
CA VAL A 47 -22.29 -14.83 10.63
C VAL A 47 -20.79 -15.06 10.53
N ARG A 48 -20.34 -16.30 10.76
CA ARG A 48 -18.92 -16.67 10.68
C ARG A 48 -18.67 -17.57 9.48
N VAL A 49 -17.60 -17.26 8.75
CA VAL A 49 -17.13 -18.00 7.57
C VAL A 49 -15.65 -18.32 7.74
N SER A 50 -15.30 -19.59 7.70
CA SER A 50 -13.93 -20.09 7.87
C SER A 50 -13.00 -19.72 6.70
N PHE A 51 -11.70 -19.54 6.97
CA PHE A 51 -10.69 -19.12 5.97
C PHE A 51 -10.36 -20.14 4.87
N ASP A 52 -10.77 -21.39 5.05
CA ASP A 52 -10.56 -22.48 4.09
C ASP A 52 -11.38 -22.35 2.81
N ARG A 53 -12.17 -21.27 2.67
CA ARG A 53 -13.16 -21.11 1.61
C ARG A 53 -12.68 -20.15 0.51
N VAL A 54 -13.01 -20.59 -0.70
CA VAL A 54 -12.99 -19.88 -2.00
C VAL A 54 -13.38 -18.41 -1.86
N PRO A 55 -12.90 -17.52 -2.76
CA PRO A 55 -13.29 -16.12 -2.78
C PRO A 55 -14.78 -15.88 -2.53
N ILE A 56 -15.07 -14.84 -1.72
CA ILE A 56 -16.42 -14.52 -1.24
C ILE A 56 -16.95 -13.33 -2.05
N GLU A 57 -18.12 -13.49 -2.65
CA GLU A 57 -18.86 -12.39 -3.24
C GLU A 57 -19.72 -11.77 -2.16
N ILE A 58 -19.72 -10.44 -2.08
CA ILE A 58 -20.51 -9.65 -1.18
C ILE A 58 -21.43 -8.81 -2.05
N THR A 59 -22.73 -8.85 -1.78
CA THR A 59 -23.68 -7.93 -2.39
C THR A 59 -24.31 -7.02 -1.34
N LEU A 60 -24.38 -5.73 -1.65
CA LEU A 60 -24.90 -4.67 -0.80
C LEU A 60 -26.07 -3.97 -1.50
N GLY A 61 -27.03 -3.46 -0.72
CA GLY A 61 -28.11 -2.61 -1.22
C GLY A 61 -29.05 -3.32 -2.19
N GLN A 62 -29.71 -4.40 -1.76
CA GLN A 62 -30.64 -5.19 -2.59
C GLN A 62 -30.05 -5.74 -3.90
N ASP A 63 -28.79 -6.16 -3.84
CA ASP A 63 -28.00 -6.67 -4.96
C ASP A 63 -27.46 -5.63 -5.96
N ASP A 64 -27.58 -4.33 -5.66
CA ASP A 64 -27.11 -3.25 -6.55
C ASP A 64 -25.59 -3.12 -6.62
N LYS A 65 -24.88 -3.41 -5.52
CA LYS A 65 -23.40 -3.35 -5.50
C LYS A 65 -22.79 -4.70 -5.18
N LYS A 66 -21.98 -5.22 -6.10
CA LYS A 66 -21.13 -6.39 -5.90
C LYS A 66 -19.72 -5.98 -5.50
N LEU A 67 -19.14 -6.70 -4.55
CA LEU A 67 -17.74 -6.62 -4.16
C LEU A 67 -17.19 -8.03 -4.00
N HIS A 68 -15.92 -8.22 -4.30
CA HIS A 68 -15.25 -9.52 -4.17
C HIS A 68 -14.15 -9.45 -3.12
N LEU A 69 -14.16 -10.44 -2.23
CA LEU A 69 -13.19 -10.59 -1.13
C LEU A 69 -12.28 -11.79 -1.40
N TYR A 70 -10.97 -11.54 -1.50
CA TYR A 70 -9.94 -12.54 -1.79
C TYR A 70 -8.89 -12.60 -0.68
N PRO A 71 -8.33 -13.79 -0.37
CA PRO A 71 -7.13 -13.86 0.44
C PRO A 71 -5.95 -13.22 -0.31
N GLU A 72 -5.25 -12.31 0.35
CA GLU A 72 -4.07 -11.65 -0.22
C GLU A 72 -2.89 -12.64 -0.26
N THR A 73 -2.27 -12.70 -1.43
CA THR A 73 -1.02 -13.39 -1.65
C THR A 73 0.07 -12.37 -1.95
N ARG A 74 1.27 -12.62 -1.45
CA ARG A 74 2.52 -11.97 -1.83
C ARG A 74 3.42 -12.99 -2.50
N ILE A 75 4.51 -12.52 -3.05
CA ILE A 75 5.54 -13.36 -3.66
C ILE A 75 6.76 -13.28 -2.77
N ASP A 76 7.47 -14.39 -2.63
CA ASP A 76 8.84 -14.37 -2.15
C ASP A 76 9.84 -14.17 -3.31
N GLU A 77 11.11 -14.00 -2.94
CA GLU A 77 12.27 -13.87 -3.83
C GLU A 77 12.39 -15.00 -4.87
N ARG A 78 11.75 -16.16 -4.61
CA ARG A 78 11.77 -17.35 -5.46
C ARG A 78 10.56 -17.42 -6.40
N GLY A 79 9.74 -16.39 -6.43
CA GLY A 79 8.53 -16.36 -7.23
C GLY A 79 7.37 -17.19 -6.67
N LYS A 80 7.46 -17.68 -5.42
CA LYS A 80 6.42 -18.54 -4.84
C LYS A 80 5.35 -17.70 -4.12
N PRO A 81 4.07 -18.08 -4.24
CA PRO A 81 3.00 -17.39 -3.56
C PRO A 81 3.02 -17.68 -2.06
N ASN A 82 3.12 -16.62 -1.25
CA ASN A 82 2.99 -16.66 0.20
C ASN A 82 1.70 -15.97 0.64
N ARG A 83 0.86 -16.63 1.44
CA ARG A 83 -0.36 -16.02 1.97
C ARG A 83 -0.02 -15.12 3.14
N THR A 84 -0.41 -13.85 3.09
CA THR A 84 -0.13 -12.89 4.17
C THR A 84 -1.10 -13.01 5.34
N GLY A 85 -2.20 -13.72 5.14
CA GLY A 85 -3.33 -13.73 6.06
C GLY A 85 -4.25 -12.51 5.94
N ASN A 86 -3.88 -11.50 5.13
CA ASN A 86 -4.76 -10.39 4.82
C ASN A 86 -5.83 -10.80 3.80
N PHE A 87 -6.87 -10.00 3.67
CA PHE A 87 -7.83 -10.10 2.58
C PHE A 87 -7.93 -8.78 1.84
N VAL A 88 -8.25 -8.84 0.56
CA VAL A 88 -8.46 -7.69 -0.32
C VAL A 88 -9.90 -7.67 -0.81
N ILE A 89 -10.55 -6.51 -0.73
CA ILE A 89 -11.88 -6.24 -1.23
C ILE A 89 -11.74 -5.39 -2.49
N VAL A 90 -12.31 -5.86 -3.60
CA VAL A 90 -12.29 -5.18 -4.90
C VAL A 90 -13.69 -5.06 -5.47
N ASP A 91 -13.87 -4.12 -6.38
CA ASP A 91 -15.07 -4.01 -7.20
C ASP A 91 -14.88 -4.78 -8.52
N PRO A 92 -15.62 -5.87 -8.77
CA PRO A 92 -15.52 -6.63 -10.02
C PRO A 92 -16.07 -5.88 -11.24
N ALA A 93 -16.90 -4.85 -11.05
CA ALA A 93 -17.39 -4.03 -12.15
C ALA A 93 -16.38 -2.96 -12.59
N ALA A 94 -15.27 -2.81 -11.86
CA ALA A 94 -14.23 -1.88 -12.22
C ALA A 94 -13.58 -2.28 -13.56
N GLN A 95 -13.22 -1.29 -14.38
CA GLN A 95 -12.78 -1.53 -15.76
C GLN A 95 -11.53 -2.45 -15.79
N PRO A 96 -11.58 -3.58 -16.51
CA PRO A 96 -10.40 -4.42 -16.75
C PRO A 96 -9.28 -3.59 -17.41
N GLY A 97 -8.03 -3.82 -17.01
CA GLY A 97 -6.87 -3.11 -17.54
C GLY A 97 -6.63 -1.71 -16.95
N ARG A 98 -7.47 -1.23 -16.02
CA ARG A 98 -7.24 0.04 -15.31
C ARG A 98 -6.89 -0.19 -13.85
N ILE A 99 -6.11 0.74 -13.31
CA ILE A 99 -5.76 0.78 -11.90
C ILE A 99 -7.01 1.11 -11.10
N ASN A 100 -7.52 0.12 -10.38
CA ASN A 100 -8.70 0.26 -9.54
C ASN A 100 -8.34 0.28 -8.05
N GLY A 101 -9.12 0.99 -7.23
CA GLY A 101 -8.92 0.97 -5.79
C GLY A 101 -9.34 -0.35 -5.16
N PHE A 102 -8.79 -0.65 -3.99
CA PHE A 102 -9.16 -1.81 -3.19
C PHE A 102 -9.07 -1.47 -1.70
N LEU A 103 -9.76 -2.23 -0.86
CA LEU A 103 -9.57 -2.17 0.59
C LEU A 103 -8.83 -3.42 1.08
N ARG A 104 -7.95 -3.25 2.06
CA ARG A 104 -7.20 -4.35 2.67
C ARG A 104 -7.65 -4.57 4.11
N LEU A 105 -8.12 -5.77 4.39
CA LEU A 105 -8.47 -6.24 5.73
C LEU A 105 -7.30 -7.03 6.32
N THR A 106 -6.69 -6.53 7.38
CA THR A 106 -5.53 -7.18 8.06
C THR A 106 -5.97 -8.05 9.25
N PRO A 107 -5.14 -9.00 9.69
CA PRO A 107 -5.41 -9.79 10.89
C PRO A 107 -5.76 -8.95 12.11
N LYS A 108 -6.79 -9.38 12.87
CA LYS A 108 -7.28 -8.69 14.07
C LYS A 108 -7.82 -7.27 13.82
N SER A 109 -8.15 -6.94 12.58
CA SER A 109 -8.80 -5.68 12.20
C SER A 109 -10.24 -5.90 11.74
N TRP A 110 -10.94 -4.80 11.47
CA TRP A 110 -12.28 -4.81 10.90
C TRP A 110 -12.44 -3.64 9.94
N ILE A 111 -13.36 -3.79 8.98
CA ILE A 111 -13.73 -2.75 8.01
C ILE A 111 -15.25 -2.63 8.03
N SER A 112 -15.75 -1.39 8.01
CA SER A 112 -17.16 -1.09 7.69
C SER A 112 -17.25 -0.67 6.24
N LEU A 113 -18.03 -1.40 5.45
CA LEU A 113 -18.38 -1.08 4.08
C LEU A 113 -19.65 -0.23 4.09
N GLY A 114 -19.61 0.92 3.40
CA GLY A 114 -20.76 1.80 3.23
C GLY A 114 -20.38 3.14 2.61
N ALA A 115 -21.37 3.91 2.19
CA ALA A 115 -21.19 5.16 1.46
C ALA A 115 -20.71 6.34 2.34
N GLY A 116 -20.70 6.17 3.66
CA GLY A 116 -20.33 7.23 4.62
C GLY A 116 -18.84 7.57 4.62
N ASP A 117 -18.00 6.63 4.18
CA ASP A 117 -16.56 6.85 4.04
C ASP A 117 -16.24 7.40 2.64
N ARG A 118 -15.74 8.64 2.59
CA ARG A 118 -15.41 9.34 1.33
C ARG A 118 -14.37 8.61 0.49
N VAL A 119 -13.41 7.93 1.10
CA VAL A 119 -12.38 7.17 0.38
C VAL A 119 -12.99 5.94 -0.24
N GLN A 120 -13.83 5.22 0.51
CA GLN A 120 -14.53 4.06 -0.05
C GLN A 120 -15.52 4.47 -1.14
N GLN A 121 -16.23 5.59 -0.97
CA GLN A 121 -17.11 6.12 -2.01
C GLN A 121 -16.34 6.46 -3.29
N ALA A 122 -15.16 7.05 -3.17
CA ALA A 122 -14.31 7.33 -4.35
C ALA A 122 -13.78 6.05 -5.01
N VAL A 123 -13.49 5.01 -4.23
CA VAL A 123 -12.91 3.75 -4.70
C VAL A 123 -13.96 2.82 -5.33
N PHE A 124 -15.13 2.68 -4.69
CA PHE A 124 -16.15 1.73 -5.09
C PHE A 124 -17.39 2.37 -5.71
N ASN A 125 -17.56 3.69 -5.63
CA ASN A 125 -18.71 4.40 -6.17
C ASN A 125 -20.03 3.72 -5.77
N TYR A 126 -20.31 3.69 -4.45
CA TYR A 126 -21.52 3.02 -3.97
C TYR A 126 -22.78 3.73 -4.48
N PRO A 127 -23.81 2.98 -4.91
CA PRO A 127 -25.11 3.55 -5.27
C PRO A 127 -25.88 4.00 -4.03
N ASP A 128 -26.91 4.81 -4.23
CA ASP A 128 -27.77 5.37 -3.16
C ASP A 128 -28.44 4.28 -2.29
N ALA A 129 -28.60 3.06 -2.82
CA ALA A 129 -29.12 1.91 -2.08
C ALA A 129 -28.18 1.37 -0.99
N VAL A 130 -26.92 1.83 -0.95
CA VAL A 130 -25.94 1.43 0.05
C VAL A 130 -25.86 2.49 1.16
N ASP A 131 -26.36 2.13 2.34
CA ASP A 131 -26.27 2.94 3.56
C ASP A 131 -24.84 3.38 3.93
N GLU A 132 -24.75 4.42 4.77
CA GLU A 132 -23.48 4.98 5.26
C GLU A 132 -22.58 3.95 5.95
N GLU A 133 -23.18 3.08 6.78
CA GLU A 133 -22.57 1.89 7.38
C GLU A 133 -23.44 0.68 7.04
N HIS A 134 -23.08 -0.06 5.99
CA HIS A 134 -23.92 -1.12 5.44
C HIS A 134 -23.56 -2.51 6.00
N LEU A 135 -22.27 -2.86 5.96
CA LEU A 135 -21.78 -4.18 6.34
C LEU A 135 -20.44 -4.08 7.05
N VAL A 136 -20.32 -4.72 8.21
CA VAL A 136 -19.03 -4.84 8.91
C VAL A 136 -18.45 -6.23 8.70
N ILE A 137 -17.16 -6.25 8.34
CA ILE A 137 -16.35 -7.45 8.19
C ILE A 137 -15.24 -7.41 9.24
N ILE A 138 -15.13 -8.46 10.05
CA ILE A 138 -14.13 -8.59 11.10
C ILE A 138 -13.22 -9.76 10.77
N HIS A 139 -11.91 -9.53 10.83
CA HIS A 139 -10.90 -10.56 10.68
C HIS A 139 -10.63 -11.24 12.03
N GLY A 140 -11.22 -12.42 12.24
CA GLY A 140 -10.99 -13.26 13.42
C GLY A 140 -9.77 -14.18 13.26
N PRO A 141 -9.45 -15.02 14.27
CA PRO A 141 -8.28 -15.89 14.21
C PRO A 141 -8.31 -16.96 13.10
N GLU A 142 -9.49 -17.51 12.81
CA GLU A 142 -9.69 -18.61 11.84
C GLU A 142 -10.90 -18.40 10.92
N SER A 143 -11.61 -17.28 11.10
CA SER A 143 -12.82 -16.97 10.36
C SER A 143 -13.00 -15.47 10.14
N LEU A 144 -13.68 -15.15 9.06
CA LEU A 144 -14.26 -13.83 8.81
C LEU A 144 -15.64 -13.77 9.45
N VAL A 145 -15.90 -12.69 10.18
CA VAL A 145 -17.21 -12.43 10.78
C VAL A 145 -17.90 -11.31 10.01
N PHE A 146 -19.07 -11.61 9.48
CA PHE A 146 -19.92 -10.67 8.77
C PHE A 146 -21.07 -10.22 9.67
N ARG A 147 -21.34 -8.92 9.66
CA ARG A 147 -22.45 -8.32 10.39
C ARG A 147 -23.12 -7.28 9.53
N ASN A 148 -24.35 -7.58 9.09
CA ASN A 148 -25.19 -6.60 8.43
C ASN A 148 -25.59 -5.50 9.42
N LEU A 149 -25.53 -4.25 8.99
CA LEU A 149 -25.99 -3.07 9.73
C LEU A 149 -27.14 -2.36 9.02
N SER A 150 -27.42 -2.71 7.76
CA SER A 150 -28.40 -2.06 6.90
C SER A 150 -29.71 -2.86 6.80
N ASP A 151 -30.82 -2.15 6.78
CA ASP A 151 -32.15 -2.73 6.48
C ASP A 151 -32.32 -3.06 4.99
N ALA A 152 -31.53 -2.44 4.10
CA ALA A 152 -31.50 -2.77 2.67
C ALA A 152 -30.93 -4.17 2.41
N GLY A 153 -30.23 -4.74 3.40
CA GLY A 153 -29.77 -6.11 3.42
C GLY A 153 -28.48 -6.35 2.65
N ALA A 154 -27.72 -7.35 3.09
CA ALA A 154 -26.49 -7.78 2.47
C ALA A 154 -26.50 -9.30 2.21
N THR A 155 -25.85 -9.74 1.15
CA THR A 155 -25.72 -11.17 0.80
C THR A 155 -24.25 -11.53 0.69
N ILE A 156 -23.88 -12.72 1.18
CA ILE A 156 -22.55 -13.29 0.96
C ILE A 156 -22.67 -14.61 0.20
N GLY A 157 -21.83 -14.80 -0.80
CA GLY A 157 -21.88 -15.94 -1.71
C GLY A 157 -20.50 -16.46 -2.04
N ARG A 158 -20.47 -17.63 -2.69
CA ARG A 158 -19.26 -18.08 -3.38
C ARG A 158 -19.35 -17.59 -4.81
N PHE A 159 -18.24 -17.09 -5.32
CA PHE A 159 -18.08 -16.96 -6.76
C PHE A 159 -16.91 -17.84 -7.21
N ALA A 160 -17.08 -18.46 -8.37
CA ALA A 160 -15.95 -19.01 -9.07
C ALA A 160 -15.14 -17.80 -9.54
N SER A 161 -13.92 -17.64 -9.03
CA SER A 161 -13.04 -16.60 -9.56
C SER A 161 -12.88 -16.85 -11.04
N ASP A 162 -13.36 -15.93 -11.87
CA ASP A 162 -12.94 -15.88 -13.26
C ASP A 162 -11.43 -15.61 -13.20
N ALA A 163 -10.63 -16.64 -13.46
CA ALA A 163 -9.17 -16.58 -13.52
C ALA A 163 -8.68 -15.76 -14.73
N ARG A 164 -9.42 -14.71 -15.13
CA ARG A 164 -9.24 -13.93 -16.36
C ARG A 164 -8.18 -12.82 -16.21
N GLY A 165 -7.14 -13.11 -15.44
CA GLY A 165 -6.02 -12.22 -15.18
C GLY A 165 -5.10 -12.87 -14.18
N THR A 166 -4.70 -14.12 -14.41
CA THR A 166 -3.88 -14.84 -13.45
C THR A 166 -2.65 -14.03 -13.11
N ARG A 167 -2.40 -13.93 -11.82
CA ARG A 167 -1.14 -13.47 -11.24
C ARG A 167 0.07 -14.17 -11.92
N GLU A 168 -0.11 -15.42 -12.35
CA GLU A 168 0.82 -16.18 -13.21
C GLU A 168 1.09 -15.54 -14.59
N GLY A 169 0.08 -14.96 -15.22
CA GLY A 169 0.23 -14.18 -16.47
C GLY A 169 1.08 -12.94 -16.25
N SER A 170 0.89 -12.23 -15.12
CA SER A 170 1.78 -11.12 -14.74
C SER A 170 3.21 -11.59 -14.50
N TYR A 171 3.44 -12.80 -13.96
CA TYR A 171 4.79 -13.35 -13.79
C TYR A 171 5.49 -13.73 -15.09
N ARG A 172 4.76 -14.34 -16.04
CA ARG A 172 5.35 -14.61 -17.35
C ARG A 172 5.77 -13.32 -18.03
N ARG A 173 4.92 -12.29 -17.96
CA ARG A 173 5.22 -10.96 -18.51
C ARG A 173 6.38 -10.27 -17.80
N LEU A 174 6.44 -10.30 -16.46
CA LEU A 174 7.58 -9.77 -15.72
C LEU A 174 8.88 -10.49 -16.11
N ARG A 175 8.86 -11.82 -16.24
CA ARG A 175 10.01 -12.60 -16.69
C ARG A 175 10.43 -12.23 -18.12
N GLU A 176 9.48 -11.97 -19.02
CA GLU A 176 9.74 -11.49 -20.38
C GLU A 176 10.34 -10.08 -20.37
N ILE A 177 9.80 -9.16 -19.56
CA ILE A 177 10.30 -7.78 -19.40
C ILE A 177 11.72 -7.77 -18.87
N PHE A 178 12.00 -8.60 -17.86
CA PHE A 178 13.34 -8.72 -17.29
C PHE A 178 14.27 -9.60 -18.16
N GLY A 179 13.77 -10.28 -19.18
CA GLY A 179 14.59 -11.06 -20.12
C GLY A 179 15.20 -12.33 -19.54
N GLY A 180 14.66 -12.89 -18.45
CA GLY A 180 15.27 -14.05 -17.80
C GLY A 180 14.87 -14.25 -16.33
N PRO A 181 15.61 -15.10 -15.59
CA PRO A 181 15.44 -15.22 -14.14
C PRO A 181 15.74 -13.88 -13.44
N ILE A 182 15.14 -13.71 -12.26
CA ILE A 182 15.34 -12.53 -11.42
C ILE A 182 16.61 -12.76 -10.59
N GLU A 183 17.74 -12.50 -11.24
CA GLU A 183 19.08 -12.71 -10.69
C GLU A 183 19.98 -11.52 -11.07
N GLN A 184 21.04 -11.31 -10.28
CA GLN A 184 22.01 -10.25 -10.54
C GLN A 184 22.68 -10.43 -11.90
N LEU A 185 22.94 -9.33 -12.60
CA LEU A 185 23.73 -9.39 -13.82
C LEU A 185 25.21 -9.64 -13.54
N PRO A 186 25.91 -10.33 -14.46
CA PRO A 186 27.36 -10.23 -14.56
C PRO A 186 27.81 -8.77 -14.65
N ALA A 187 28.98 -8.45 -14.08
CA ALA A 187 29.43 -7.06 -13.92
C ALA A 187 29.56 -6.28 -15.24
N ASP A 188 29.97 -6.96 -16.32
CA ASP A 188 30.07 -6.40 -17.67
C ASP A 188 28.69 -6.09 -18.27
N GLU A 189 27.72 -6.99 -18.10
CA GLU A 189 26.33 -6.77 -18.53
C GLU A 189 25.66 -5.65 -17.71
N ALA A 190 25.90 -5.61 -16.40
CA ALA A 190 25.41 -4.55 -15.51
C ALA A 190 25.96 -3.17 -15.92
N LEU A 191 27.26 -3.09 -16.21
CA LEU A 191 27.88 -1.84 -16.69
C LEU A 191 27.27 -1.39 -18.01
N ALA A 192 27.11 -2.31 -18.98
CA ALA A 192 26.49 -2.00 -20.26
C ALA A 192 25.02 -1.56 -20.11
N LEU A 193 24.29 -2.11 -19.14
CA LEU A 193 22.93 -1.69 -18.80
C LEU A 193 22.92 -0.25 -18.26
N ILE A 194 23.82 0.08 -17.34
CA ILE A 194 23.95 1.42 -16.76
C ILE A 194 24.26 2.46 -17.85
N GLU A 195 25.19 2.17 -18.75
CA GLU A 195 25.55 3.07 -19.85
C GLU A 195 24.34 3.37 -20.76
N LYS A 196 23.53 2.37 -21.08
CA LYS A 196 22.29 2.54 -21.85
C LYS A 196 21.27 3.39 -21.11
N VAL A 197 21.10 3.17 -19.81
CA VAL A 197 20.19 3.99 -18.99
C VAL A 197 20.67 5.44 -18.96
N ASN A 198 21.98 5.68 -18.81
CA ASN A 198 22.53 7.03 -18.79
C ASN A 198 22.28 7.81 -20.10
N GLU A 199 22.25 7.13 -21.25
CA GLU A 199 21.81 7.74 -22.51
C GLU A 199 20.33 8.14 -22.46
N VAL A 200 19.45 7.25 -22.00
CA VAL A 200 18.02 7.56 -21.84
C VAL A 200 17.79 8.71 -20.86
N MET A 201 18.53 8.75 -19.76
CA MET A 201 18.38 9.76 -18.71
C MET A 201 18.77 11.17 -19.18
N ARG A 202 19.66 11.31 -20.17
CA ARG A 202 20.04 12.62 -20.72
C ARG A 202 18.89 13.38 -21.36
N GLN A 203 17.88 12.67 -21.86
CA GLN A 203 16.69 13.25 -22.49
C GLN A 203 15.43 12.59 -21.93
N GLU A 204 15.39 12.34 -20.62
CA GLU A 204 14.27 11.65 -19.98
C GLU A 204 12.96 12.41 -20.22
N ALA A 205 11.93 11.70 -20.69
CA ALA A 205 10.61 12.27 -20.89
C ALA A 205 10.09 12.91 -19.59
N TYR A 206 9.37 14.02 -19.74
CA TYR A 206 8.73 14.73 -18.62
C TYR A 206 9.69 15.26 -17.54
N ARG A 207 11.01 15.26 -17.78
CA ARG A 207 12.00 15.88 -16.89
C ARG A 207 12.52 17.18 -17.52
N PRO A 208 12.08 18.35 -17.04
CA PRO A 208 12.61 19.62 -17.52
C PRO A 208 14.13 19.70 -17.34
N HIS A 209 14.79 20.33 -18.30
CA HIS A 209 16.19 20.70 -18.13
C HIS A 209 16.31 21.85 -17.13
N SER A 210 17.38 21.80 -16.35
CA SER A 210 17.88 22.92 -15.57
C SER A 210 18.46 24.01 -16.47
N ASP A 211 18.78 25.16 -15.89
CA ASP A 211 19.45 26.28 -16.57
C ASP A 211 20.80 25.89 -17.21
N TRP A 212 21.39 24.77 -16.78
CA TRP A 212 22.63 24.21 -17.32
C TRP A 212 22.41 23.25 -18.50
N GLY A 213 21.16 23.08 -18.96
CA GLY A 213 20.81 22.12 -20.01
C GLY A 213 20.84 20.65 -19.57
N LEU A 214 21.05 20.38 -18.27
CA LEU A 214 21.06 19.04 -17.70
C LEU A 214 19.68 18.66 -17.16
N PRO A 215 19.28 17.37 -17.19
CA PRO A 215 18.01 16.91 -16.62
C PRO A 215 17.87 17.33 -15.15
N GLY A 216 16.79 18.03 -14.80
CA GLY A 216 16.56 18.54 -13.45
C GLY A 216 16.04 17.49 -12.47
N GLY A 217 15.82 17.89 -11.21
CA GLY A 217 15.27 17.01 -10.16
C GLY A 217 13.74 16.82 -10.20
N LEU A 218 13.05 17.48 -11.13
CA LEU A 218 11.59 17.52 -11.23
C LEU A 218 11.08 16.58 -12.33
N VAL A 219 10.00 15.85 -12.09
CA VAL A 219 9.24 15.10 -13.11
C VAL A 219 7.83 15.70 -13.21
N MET A 220 7.43 16.12 -14.40
CA MET A 220 6.14 16.76 -14.69
C MET A 220 5.25 15.85 -15.54
N LEU A 221 4.45 15.02 -14.87
CA LEU A 221 3.60 14.06 -15.57
C LEU A 221 2.40 14.74 -16.27
N PRO A 222 2.04 14.31 -17.49
CA PRO A 222 0.78 14.69 -18.12
C PRO A 222 -0.42 14.28 -17.25
N GLY A 223 -1.47 15.11 -17.23
CA GLY A 223 -2.70 14.81 -16.47
C GLY A 223 -3.48 13.58 -16.95
N SER A 224 -3.12 13.00 -18.10
CA SER A 224 -3.68 11.75 -18.61
C SER A 224 -3.07 10.50 -17.99
N LEU A 225 -1.89 10.61 -17.36
CA LEU A 225 -1.21 9.47 -16.73
C LEU A 225 -1.68 9.29 -15.29
N THR A 226 -1.99 8.06 -14.92
CA THR A 226 -2.25 7.70 -13.52
C THR A 226 -0.91 7.47 -12.80
N PRO A 227 -0.56 8.27 -11.77
CA PRO A 227 0.69 8.08 -11.03
C PRO A 227 0.59 6.91 -10.05
N ILE A 228 1.57 6.02 -10.09
CA ILE A 228 1.81 4.96 -9.12
C ILE A 228 3.03 5.37 -8.31
N LEU A 229 2.80 5.86 -7.09
CA LEU A 229 3.87 6.29 -6.19
C LEU A 229 4.36 5.11 -5.35
N VAL A 230 5.65 4.80 -5.46
CA VAL A 230 6.34 3.80 -4.65
C VAL A 230 7.35 4.51 -3.79
N ALA A 231 7.17 4.41 -2.47
CA ALA A 231 8.12 4.89 -1.49
C ALA A 231 9.31 3.92 -1.36
N ASP A 232 10.05 4.03 -0.27
CA ASP A 232 11.28 3.31 0.01
C ASP A 232 11.13 1.80 -0.22
N LEU A 233 12.10 1.22 -0.95
CA LEU A 233 12.13 -0.23 -1.19
C LEU A 233 13.21 -0.93 -0.36
N HIS A 234 14.27 -0.23 0.06
CA HIS A 234 15.34 -0.78 0.92
C HIS A 234 15.82 -2.18 0.50
N ALA A 235 16.09 -2.35 -0.79
CA ALA A 235 16.52 -3.60 -1.43
C ALA A 235 15.55 -4.80 -1.27
N GLN A 236 14.29 -4.56 -0.90
CA GLN A 236 13.25 -5.60 -0.83
C GLN A 236 12.63 -5.85 -2.20
N VAL A 237 13.30 -6.68 -3.01
CA VAL A 237 12.89 -7.04 -4.38
C VAL A 237 11.44 -7.55 -4.43
N ASP A 238 11.03 -8.31 -3.42
CA ASP A 238 9.67 -8.86 -3.30
C ASP A 238 8.59 -7.77 -3.27
N ASN A 239 8.89 -6.62 -2.68
CA ASN A 239 7.97 -5.48 -2.68
C ASN A 239 7.80 -4.91 -4.08
N LEU A 240 8.91 -4.72 -4.83
CA LEU A 240 8.84 -4.25 -6.22
C LEU A 240 8.03 -5.21 -7.09
N LEU A 241 8.31 -6.52 -7.01
CA LEU A 241 7.58 -7.54 -7.77
C LEU A 241 6.10 -7.62 -7.37
N THR A 242 5.81 -7.48 -6.08
CA THR A 242 4.44 -7.45 -5.58
C THR A 242 3.71 -6.23 -6.14
N VAL A 243 4.31 -5.04 -6.10
CA VAL A 243 3.71 -3.82 -6.66
C VAL A 243 3.43 -3.99 -8.15
N LEU A 244 4.39 -4.45 -8.95
CA LEU A 244 4.22 -4.60 -10.40
C LEU A 244 3.19 -5.67 -10.79
N SER A 245 3.06 -6.72 -9.98
CA SER A 245 2.10 -7.81 -10.22
C SER A 245 0.72 -7.58 -9.61
N GLN A 246 0.54 -6.49 -8.86
CA GLN A 246 -0.71 -6.16 -8.19
C GLN A 246 -1.61 -5.34 -9.13
N ASN A 247 -2.90 -5.68 -9.15
CA ASN A 247 -3.90 -4.97 -9.95
C ASN A 247 -3.55 -4.98 -11.46
N ALA A 248 -4.11 -4.06 -12.25
CA ALA A 248 -3.72 -3.84 -13.64
C ALA A 248 -2.50 -2.91 -13.79
N PHE A 249 -1.56 -2.90 -12.82
CA PHE A 249 -0.43 -1.97 -12.84
C PHE A 249 0.46 -2.21 -14.05
N LEU A 250 0.83 -3.47 -14.29
CA LEU A 250 1.66 -3.83 -15.44
C LEU A 250 0.97 -3.50 -16.76
N ASP A 251 -0.31 -3.86 -16.90
CA ASP A 251 -1.12 -3.56 -18.08
C ASP A 251 -1.15 -2.03 -18.35
N ALA A 252 -1.35 -1.24 -17.30
CA ALA A 252 -1.41 0.22 -17.42
C ALA A 252 -0.06 0.86 -17.77
N LEU A 253 1.07 0.24 -17.37
CA LEU A 253 2.41 0.66 -17.80
C LEU A 253 2.66 0.29 -19.27
N GLU A 254 2.26 -0.92 -19.69
CA GLU A 254 2.38 -1.40 -21.07
C GLU A 254 1.56 -0.56 -22.06
N ASP A 255 0.33 -0.20 -21.67
CA ASP A 255 -0.58 0.63 -22.47
C ASP A 255 -0.28 2.13 -22.36
N GLY A 256 0.69 2.53 -21.52
CA GLY A 256 1.10 3.93 -21.34
C GLY A 256 0.05 4.81 -20.66
N SER A 257 -0.90 4.24 -19.93
CA SER A 257 -1.96 4.96 -19.19
C SER A 257 -1.58 5.28 -17.74
N ALA A 258 -0.50 4.68 -17.24
CA ALA A 258 0.06 4.93 -15.92
C ALA A 258 1.56 5.23 -15.97
N ALA A 259 2.06 5.83 -14.89
CA ALA A 259 3.49 6.04 -14.67
C ALA A 259 3.88 5.52 -13.28
N LEU A 260 4.93 4.71 -13.21
CA LEU A 260 5.58 4.27 -11.97
C LEU A 260 6.61 5.31 -11.54
N ILE A 261 6.48 5.83 -10.32
CA ILE A 261 7.42 6.79 -9.74
C ILE A 261 7.96 6.21 -8.44
N ILE A 262 9.25 5.87 -8.44
CA ILE A 262 9.98 5.44 -7.25
C ILE A 262 10.59 6.69 -6.60
N LEU A 263 10.25 6.94 -5.34
CA LEU A 263 10.59 8.17 -4.62
C LEU A 263 12.00 8.18 -4.01
N GLY A 264 12.81 7.16 -4.32
CA GLY A 264 14.17 7.00 -3.85
C GLY A 264 14.31 5.82 -2.90
N ASP A 265 15.49 5.72 -2.28
CA ASP A 265 15.82 4.75 -1.23
C ASP A 265 15.47 3.31 -1.61
N ALA A 266 15.70 2.98 -2.88
CA ALA A 266 15.46 1.63 -3.37
C ALA A 266 16.55 0.65 -2.91
N VAL A 267 17.72 1.16 -2.55
CA VAL A 267 18.90 0.38 -2.13
C VAL A 267 19.09 0.41 -0.61
N HIS A 268 20.08 -0.35 -0.13
CA HIS A 268 20.44 -0.54 1.27
C HIS A 268 19.36 -1.26 2.08
N CYS A 269 19.56 -2.55 2.30
CA CYS A 269 18.68 -3.36 3.13
C CYS A 269 18.66 -2.87 4.58
N GLU A 270 17.47 -2.69 5.14
CA GLU A 270 17.27 -2.33 6.55
C GLU A 270 17.11 -3.53 7.49
N GLU A 271 17.24 -4.76 6.97
CA GLU A 271 17.21 -5.93 7.84
C GLU A 271 18.43 -5.98 8.76
N ASP A 272 18.18 -6.27 10.05
CA ASP A 272 19.20 -6.35 11.08
C ASP A 272 20.35 -7.28 10.64
N GLY A 273 21.57 -6.73 10.60
CA GLY A 273 22.79 -7.46 10.21
C GLY A 273 23.08 -7.51 8.71
N LYS A 274 22.16 -7.09 7.84
CA LYS A 274 22.32 -7.09 6.37
C LYS A 274 22.70 -5.73 5.77
N LEU A 275 22.97 -4.73 6.62
CA LEU A 275 23.28 -3.37 6.19
C LEU A 275 24.50 -3.26 5.25
N ARG A 276 25.40 -4.25 5.28
CA ARG A 276 26.60 -4.34 4.42
C ARG A 276 26.41 -5.23 3.19
N GLU A 277 25.29 -5.94 3.09
CA GLU A 277 24.98 -6.81 1.96
C GLU A 277 24.43 -5.97 0.81
N MET A 278 25.08 -6.06 -0.35
CA MET A 278 24.77 -5.21 -1.50
C MET A 278 24.19 -5.99 -2.65
N ASP A 279 24.17 -7.32 -2.57
CA ASP A 279 23.61 -8.23 -3.56
C ASP A 279 22.17 -7.89 -3.92
N SER A 280 21.31 -7.70 -2.92
CA SER A 280 19.91 -7.31 -3.11
C SER A 280 19.75 -5.89 -3.64
N SER A 281 20.67 -4.98 -3.29
CA SER A 281 20.69 -3.61 -3.79
C SER A 281 21.08 -3.57 -5.28
N MET A 282 22.08 -4.36 -5.67
CA MET A 282 22.49 -4.51 -7.08
C MET A 282 21.37 -5.10 -7.91
N LEU A 283 20.75 -6.19 -7.43
CA LEU A 283 19.59 -6.79 -8.09
C LEU A 283 18.43 -5.79 -8.23
N MET A 284 18.11 -5.02 -7.18
CA MET A 284 17.07 -4.00 -7.24
C MET A 284 17.35 -2.97 -8.35
N MET A 285 18.58 -2.46 -8.42
CA MET A 285 18.96 -1.48 -9.44
C MET A 285 18.91 -2.07 -10.85
N ASP A 286 19.38 -3.30 -11.05
CA ASP A 286 19.28 -3.99 -12.35
C ASP A 286 17.82 -4.07 -12.84
N LEU A 287 16.90 -4.43 -11.94
CA LEU A 287 15.47 -4.50 -12.26
C LEU A 287 14.89 -3.12 -12.59
N ILE A 288 15.20 -2.10 -11.79
CA ILE A 288 14.75 -0.72 -12.05
C ILE A 288 15.29 -0.21 -13.39
N PHE A 289 16.55 -0.48 -13.70
CA PHE A 289 17.16 -0.10 -14.98
C PHE A 289 16.54 -0.80 -16.18
N ARG A 290 16.27 -2.11 -16.08
CA ARG A 290 15.54 -2.83 -17.14
C ARG A 290 14.13 -2.27 -17.35
N LEU A 291 13.41 -1.94 -16.26
CA LEU A 291 12.11 -1.27 -16.35
C LEU A 291 12.22 0.10 -17.02
N LYS A 292 13.25 0.89 -16.68
CA LYS A 292 13.48 2.20 -17.27
C LYS A 292 13.74 2.12 -18.78
N LEU A 293 14.56 1.16 -19.22
CA LEU A 293 14.81 0.95 -20.65
C LEU A 293 13.56 0.44 -21.38
N ARG A 294 12.75 -0.39 -20.73
CA ARG A 294 11.53 -0.93 -21.34
C ARG A 294 10.43 0.12 -21.47
N PHE A 295 10.28 0.97 -20.45
CA PHE A 295 9.19 1.95 -20.34
C PHE A 295 9.74 3.36 -20.05
N PRO A 296 10.50 3.97 -20.97
CA PRO A 296 11.22 5.22 -20.72
C PRO A 296 10.31 6.42 -20.45
N GLN A 297 9.03 6.36 -20.84
CA GLN A 297 8.04 7.41 -20.61
C GLN A 297 7.10 7.12 -19.43
N GLN A 298 7.20 5.95 -18.80
CA GLN A 298 6.30 5.52 -17.74
C GLN A 298 7.03 5.23 -16.44
N VAL A 299 8.32 4.85 -16.47
CA VAL A 299 9.08 4.54 -15.26
C VAL A 299 10.01 5.70 -14.93
N PHE A 300 9.87 6.24 -13.73
CA PHE A 300 10.63 7.37 -13.20
C PHE A 300 11.24 7.01 -11.86
N TYR A 301 12.49 7.42 -11.68
CA TYR A 301 13.21 7.30 -10.42
C TYR A 301 13.60 8.68 -9.93
N ILE A 302 13.21 9.00 -8.69
CA ILE A 302 13.64 10.20 -7.98
C ILE A 302 14.71 9.77 -7.00
N ARG A 303 15.78 10.56 -6.91
CA ARG A 303 16.91 10.26 -6.04
C ARG A 303 16.53 10.46 -4.58
N GLY A 304 16.67 9.40 -3.78
CA GLY A 304 16.56 9.42 -2.33
C GLY A 304 17.86 9.82 -1.64
N ASN A 305 17.84 9.92 -0.32
CA ASN A 305 19.04 10.26 0.46
C ASN A 305 20.03 9.09 0.54
N HIS A 306 19.56 7.85 0.38
CA HIS A 306 20.35 6.62 0.37
C HIS A 306 20.96 6.30 -1.00
N ASP A 307 20.69 7.12 -2.02
CA ASP A 307 21.22 6.98 -3.39
C ASP A 307 22.48 7.83 -3.61
N SER A 308 23.26 8.05 -2.54
CA SER A 308 24.48 8.85 -2.59
C SER A 308 25.69 8.08 -2.07
N PHE A 309 26.82 8.27 -2.74
CA PHE A 309 28.12 7.78 -2.30
C PHE A 309 28.94 8.89 -1.61
N THR A 310 28.29 9.94 -1.12
CA THR A 310 28.98 10.99 -0.38
C THR A 310 29.42 10.43 0.97
N GLU A 311 30.71 10.56 1.30
CA GLU A 311 31.28 10.11 2.58
C GLU A 311 30.58 10.73 3.81
N ASP A 312 29.98 11.92 3.62
CA ASP A 312 29.20 12.62 4.65
C ASP A 312 27.85 11.98 4.97
N ILE A 313 27.40 11.02 4.15
CA ILE A 313 26.15 10.30 4.34
C ILE A 313 26.48 8.88 4.80
N ALA A 314 26.32 8.66 6.11
CA ALA A 314 26.50 7.36 6.75
C ALA A 314 25.18 6.92 7.39
N LYS A 315 24.86 5.63 7.26
CA LYS A 315 23.76 4.99 8.00
C LYS A 315 24.37 4.16 9.12
N ASP A 316 24.02 4.47 10.37
CA ASP A 316 24.54 3.81 11.57
C ASP A 316 26.07 3.68 11.61
N GLY A 317 26.78 4.72 11.13
CA GLY A 317 28.24 4.76 11.11
C GLY A 317 28.90 3.97 9.98
N VAL A 318 28.14 3.37 9.06
CA VAL A 318 28.64 2.76 7.83
C VAL A 318 28.59 3.80 6.70
N PRO A 319 29.74 4.19 6.11
CA PRO A 319 29.78 5.08 4.96
C PRO A 319 29.10 4.41 3.76
N GLN A 320 28.15 5.09 3.12
CA GLN A 320 27.46 4.56 1.93
C GLN A 320 28.42 4.34 0.74
N ALA A 321 29.56 5.05 0.73
CA ALA A 321 30.64 4.92 -0.26
C ALA A 321 31.40 3.58 -0.20
N CYS A 322 31.40 2.88 0.93
CA CYS A 322 32.22 1.67 1.12
C CYS A 322 31.52 0.38 0.64
N CYS A 323 30.32 0.48 0.10
CA CYS A 323 29.45 -0.66 -0.17
C CYS A 323 29.39 -1.05 -1.66
N GLY A 324 30.21 -0.46 -2.55
CA GLY A 324 30.36 -0.95 -3.93
C GLY A 324 31.69 -1.72 -4.12
N PRO A 325 31.80 -2.66 -5.08
CA PRO A 325 33.12 -3.00 -5.63
C PRO A 325 33.72 -1.69 -6.16
N GLY A 326 34.96 -1.37 -5.77
CA GLY A 326 35.55 -0.04 -5.96
C GLY A 326 35.25 0.61 -7.31
N ASN A 327 34.87 1.90 -7.27
CA ASN A 327 34.40 2.77 -8.37
C ASN A 327 32.90 2.74 -8.74
N TRP A 328 32.00 2.55 -7.78
CA TRP A 328 30.61 2.96 -7.98
C TRP A 328 30.43 4.47 -7.75
N SER A 329 30.10 5.20 -8.80
CA SER A 329 29.69 6.61 -8.73
C SER A 329 28.41 6.82 -9.53
N LEU A 330 27.27 6.85 -8.84
CA LEU A 330 25.99 7.36 -9.36
C LEU A 330 26.07 8.85 -9.75
N ALA A 331 27.17 9.54 -9.41
CA ALA A 331 27.37 10.96 -9.71
C ALA A 331 27.50 11.25 -11.22
N GLY A 332 27.83 10.25 -12.04
CA GLY A 332 27.86 10.38 -13.51
C GLY A 332 26.53 10.10 -14.19
N ALA A 333 25.61 9.41 -13.52
CA ALA A 333 24.32 8.95 -14.06
C ALA A 333 23.18 9.94 -13.79
N MET A 334 23.29 10.75 -12.73
CA MET A 334 22.26 11.71 -12.32
C MET A 334 22.94 13.02 -11.87
N PRO A 335 22.63 14.17 -12.52
CA PRO A 335 23.31 15.41 -12.22
C PRO A 335 23.06 15.88 -10.79
N ILE A 336 24.14 16.30 -10.15
CA ILE A 336 24.18 16.82 -8.78
C ILE A 336 23.55 18.23 -8.77
N ALA A 337 22.39 18.40 -8.16
CA ALA A 337 21.93 19.71 -7.71
C ALA A 337 22.42 19.95 -6.28
N ARG A 338 23.32 20.94 -6.10
CA ARG A 338 23.74 21.44 -4.77
C ARG A 338 22.58 22.22 -4.10
N PRO A 339 22.60 22.36 -2.77
CA PRO A 339 21.40 22.60 -1.96
C PRO A 339 20.86 24.02 -2.15
N TRP A 340 19.64 24.12 -2.65
CA TRP A 340 18.87 25.35 -2.55
C TRP A 340 18.30 25.47 -1.14
N ARG A 341 18.52 26.63 -0.51
CA ARG A 341 17.83 27.03 0.71
C ARG A 341 16.32 27.09 0.43
N ILE A 342 15.58 26.08 0.86
CA ILE A 342 14.13 26.15 0.93
C ILE A 342 13.79 27.02 2.14
N SER A 343 13.36 28.26 1.89
CA SER A 343 12.57 29.01 2.86
C SER A 343 11.18 28.40 2.89
N ILE A 344 10.90 27.58 3.90
CA ILE A 344 9.54 27.12 4.18
C ILE A 344 8.79 28.29 4.79
N ALA A 345 7.92 28.92 3.99
CA ALA A 345 6.90 29.80 4.51
C ALA A 345 5.85 28.95 5.23
N PHE A 346 5.92 28.92 6.56
CA PHE A 346 4.85 28.40 7.41
C PHE A 346 3.60 29.27 7.24
N CYS A 347 2.52 28.72 6.67
CA CYS A 347 1.18 29.28 6.83
C CYS A 347 0.57 28.69 8.12
N PRO A 348 0.26 29.49 9.15
CA PRO A 348 -0.14 28.98 10.46
C PRO A 348 -1.66 28.86 10.51
N LEU A 349 -2.20 27.64 10.40
CA LEU A 349 -3.62 27.39 10.70
C LEU A 349 -3.81 25.93 11.09
N TRP A 350 -3.27 25.55 12.23
CA TRP A 350 -3.81 24.49 13.11
C TRP A 350 -3.07 24.52 14.45
N SER A 351 -3.73 25.06 15.47
CA SER A 351 -3.31 24.93 16.87
C SER A 351 -4.06 23.75 17.50
N PRO A 352 -3.37 22.73 18.06
CA PRO A 352 -4.02 21.75 18.93
C PRO A 352 -4.22 22.35 20.34
N PRO A 353 -5.26 21.90 21.09
CA PRO A 353 -5.55 22.44 22.42
C PRO A 353 -4.56 21.90 23.48
N PRO A 354 -4.29 22.66 24.57
CA PRO A 354 -3.29 22.30 25.56
C PRO A 354 -3.93 21.48 26.70
N ILE A 355 -3.52 20.23 26.89
CA ILE A 355 -3.87 19.47 28.10
C ILE A 355 -2.66 18.68 28.64
N LEU A 356 -2.23 19.11 29.82
CA LEU A 356 -1.54 18.37 30.90
C LEU A 356 -0.09 17.88 30.73
N SER A 357 0.87 18.78 30.98
CA SER A 357 2.16 18.42 31.59
C SER A 357 2.40 19.22 32.88
N ARG A 358 1.79 18.78 33.99
CA ARG A 358 1.98 19.40 35.30
C ARG A 358 2.33 18.37 36.39
N VAL A 359 3.25 17.45 36.10
CA VAL A 359 3.89 16.60 37.12
C VAL A 359 5.28 16.20 36.61
N MET A 360 6.29 17.04 36.84
CA MET A 360 7.72 16.66 37.02
C MET A 360 8.61 17.92 37.01
N GLN A 361 8.37 18.85 37.92
CA GLN A 361 9.34 19.90 38.23
C GLN A 361 9.16 20.44 39.65
N ARG A 362 9.13 19.53 40.63
CA ARG A 362 9.35 19.86 42.05
C ARG A 362 10.03 18.68 42.74
N ARG A 363 11.35 18.59 42.60
CA ARG A 363 12.26 17.98 43.59
C ARG A 363 13.71 18.24 43.16
N ARG A 364 14.16 19.46 43.39
CA ARG A 364 15.57 19.83 43.58
C ARG A 364 15.60 21.23 44.19
N LYS A 365 15.49 21.28 45.52
CA LYS A 365 16.12 22.28 46.39
C LYS A 365 15.77 22.01 47.86
N ARG A 366 16.82 21.70 48.62
CA ARG A 366 17.03 21.82 50.08
C ARG A 366 16.66 20.63 50.98
N MET A 367 17.72 20.20 51.68
CA MET A 367 17.90 19.21 52.75
C MET A 367 17.81 17.74 52.35
#